data_AF-A0A8C9GAF0-F1
#
_entry.id   AF-A0A8C9GAF0-F1
#
_cell.length_a   1.000
_cell.length_b   1.000
_cell.length_c   1.000
_cell.angle_alpha   90.00
_cell.angle_beta   90.00
_cell.angle_gamma   90.00
#
_symmetry.space_group_name_H-M   'P 1'
#
loop_
_entity.id
_entity.type
_entity.pdbx_description
1 polymer ?
#
loop_
_entity_poly.entity_id
_entity_poly.type
_entity_poly.pdbx_seq_one_letter_code
_entity_poly.pdbx_strand_id
1 'polypeptide(L)'
;MRDYDEVTAFLGEWGPFQRLIFFLLSASIIPNGFNGLSAVFLIATPEHRCRVPDAANLSSAWRNHSVPLQLQDGREVPHSCRRYRLATIANFSALGLEPGRDVDLGQLELESCLDGWEFSRDIYLSTIVTETLAL
;
A
#
# COMPACT_ATOMS: atom_id res chain seq x y z
N MET A 1 10.84 54.40 3.97
CA MET A 1 9.89 53.29 3.77
C MET A 1 8.50 53.92 3.78
N ARG A 2 7.74 53.83 2.68
CA ARG A 2 6.34 54.27 2.68
C ARG A 2 5.50 53.22 3.41
N ASP A 3 4.59 53.68 4.25
CA ASP A 3 3.75 52.82 5.07
C ASP A 3 2.80 52.01 4.17
N TYR A 4 2.66 50.72 4.43
CA TYR A 4 1.94 49.81 3.54
C TYR A 4 0.47 50.21 3.43
N ASP A 5 -0.11 50.63 4.56
CA ASP A 5 -1.49 51.11 4.66
C ASP A 5 -1.75 52.36 3.82
N GLU A 6 -0.79 53.27 3.74
CA GLU A 6 -0.89 54.51 2.96
C GLU A 6 -0.86 54.24 1.45
N VAL A 7 -0.09 53.23 1.03
CA VAL A 7 -0.01 52.79 -0.38
C VAL A 7 -1.24 52.00 -0.79
N THR A 8 -1.90 51.28 0.14
CA THR A 8 -3.11 50.51 -0.13
C THR A 8 -4.42 51.24 0.16
N ALA A 9 -4.37 52.47 0.67
CA ALA A 9 -5.56 53.26 1.03
C ALA A 9 -6.56 53.43 -0.13
N PHE A 10 -6.10 53.38 -1.38
CA PHE A 10 -6.98 53.44 -2.57
C PHE A 10 -7.87 52.19 -2.76
N LEU A 11 -7.52 51.05 -2.16
CA LEU A 11 -8.28 49.80 -2.26
C LEU A 11 -9.56 49.80 -1.41
N GLY A 12 -9.69 50.76 -0.48
CA GLY A 12 -10.83 50.88 0.42
C GLY A 12 -10.90 49.79 1.50
N GLU A 13 -11.85 49.93 2.41
CA GLU A 13 -12.05 48.95 3.49
C GLU A 13 -12.71 47.65 2.99
N TRP A 14 -12.65 46.62 3.85
CA TRP A 14 -13.25 45.31 3.58
C TRP A 14 -14.78 45.38 3.54
N GLY A 15 -15.32 45.77 2.39
CA GLY A 15 -16.74 46.02 2.15
C GLY A 15 -17.59 44.75 2.00
N PRO A 16 -18.93 44.90 2.00
CA PRO A 16 -19.86 43.78 1.94
C PRO A 16 -19.69 42.93 0.68
N PHE A 17 -19.38 43.54 -0.47
CA PHE A 17 -19.12 42.84 -1.73
C PHE A 17 -17.86 41.97 -1.66
N GLN A 18 -16.75 42.51 -1.12
CA GLN A 18 -15.50 41.75 -0.97
C GLN A 18 -15.68 40.58 0.00
N ARG A 19 -16.40 40.78 1.11
CA ARG A 19 -16.74 39.70 2.06
C ARG A 19 -17.58 38.62 1.39
N LEU A 20 -18.62 39.00 0.64
CA LEU A 20 -19.48 38.06 -0.08
C LEU A 20 -18.67 37.20 -1.06
N ILE A 21 -17.86 37.83 -1.90
CA ILE A 21 -17.02 37.10 -2.86
C ILE A 21 -16.00 36.21 -2.15
N PHE A 22 -15.36 36.67 -1.08
CA PHE A 22 -14.42 35.88 -0.30
C PHE A 22 -15.08 34.61 0.27
N PHE A 23 -16.26 34.73 0.88
CA PHE A 23 -16.97 33.57 1.42
C PHE A 23 -17.48 32.63 0.32
N LEU A 24 -17.95 33.16 -0.82
CA LEU A 24 -18.35 32.34 -1.97
C LEU A 24 -17.17 31.56 -2.57
N LEU A 25 -16.01 32.20 -2.72
CA LEU A 25 -14.78 31.55 -3.16
C LEU A 25 -14.30 30.51 -2.15
N SER A 26 -14.36 30.82 -0.86
CA SER A 26 -13.99 29.86 0.19
C SER A 26 -14.94 28.66 0.19
N ALA A 27 -16.25 28.90 0.06
CA ALA A 27 -17.26 27.85 0.01
C ALA A 27 -17.12 26.94 -1.22
N SER A 28 -16.54 27.40 -2.33
CA SER A 28 -16.27 26.55 -3.49
C SER A 28 -14.91 25.85 -3.41
N ILE A 29 -13.87 26.54 -2.96
CA ILE A 29 -12.50 26.02 -2.92
C ILE A 29 -12.33 24.95 -1.83
N ILE A 30 -12.93 25.16 -0.66
CA ILE A 30 -12.75 24.25 0.49
C ILE A 30 -13.26 22.83 0.14
N PRO A 31 -14.51 22.61 -0.31
CA PRO A 31 -14.98 21.28 -0.69
C PRO A 31 -14.17 20.65 -1.83
N ASN A 32 -13.71 21.45 -2.78
CA ASN A 32 -12.85 20.95 -3.85
C ASN A 32 -11.50 20.46 -3.31
N GLY A 33 -10.89 21.15 -2.36
CA GLY A 33 -9.67 20.69 -1.69
C GLY A 33 -9.86 19.37 -0.94
N PHE A 34 -11.01 19.18 -0.29
CA PHE A 34 -11.35 17.93 0.40
C PHE A 34 -11.45 16.73 -0.53
N ASN A 35 -11.80 16.90 -1.81
CA ASN A 35 -11.81 15.80 -2.77
C ASN A 35 -10.42 15.15 -2.92
N GLY A 36 -9.34 15.91 -2.75
CA GLY A 36 -7.98 15.37 -2.77
C GLY A 36 -7.71 14.34 -1.67
N LEU A 37 -8.41 14.42 -0.52
CA LEU A 37 -8.26 13.45 0.56
C LEU A 37 -8.81 12.07 0.19
N SER A 38 -9.76 12.00 -0.76
CA SER A 38 -10.30 10.71 -1.23
C SER A 38 -9.22 9.84 -1.90
N ALA A 39 -8.20 10.44 -2.51
CA ALA A 39 -7.09 9.72 -3.14
C ALA A 39 -6.37 8.77 -2.17
N VAL A 40 -6.29 9.13 -0.88
CA VAL A 40 -5.66 8.27 0.13
C VAL A 40 -6.40 6.95 0.28
N PHE A 41 -7.73 6.94 0.16
CA PHE A 41 -8.52 5.70 0.25
C PHE A 41 -8.62 4.96 -1.08
N LEU A 42 -8.51 5.68 -2.20
CA LEU A 42 -8.61 5.11 -3.55
C LEU A 42 -7.29 4.52 -4.07
N ILE A 43 -6.14 5.04 -3.64
CA ILE A 43 -4.84 4.71 -4.26
C ILE A 43 -3.89 4.04 -3.26
N ALA A 44 -4.23 4.02 -1.95
CA ALA A 44 -3.41 3.31 -0.98
C ALA A 44 -3.37 1.80 -1.29
N THR A 45 -2.15 1.31 -1.48
CA THR A 45 -1.85 -0.12 -1.57
C THR A 45 -1.30 -0.55 -0.21
N PRO A 46 -2.06 -1.27 0.62
CA PRO A 46 -1.53 -1.76 1.88
C PRO A 46 -0.42 -2.77 1.63
N GLU A 47 0.41 -3.00 2.65
CA GLU A 47 1.39 -4.08 2.63
C GLU A 47 0.69 -5.39 2.29
N HIS A 48 1.29 -6.16 1.39
CA HIS A 48 0.70 -7.38 0.88
C HIS A 48 1.77 -8.42 0.63
N ARG A 49 1.32 -9.67 0.62
CA ARG A 49 2.14 -10.84 0.31
C ARG A 49 1.37 -11.76 -0.63
N CYS A 50 2.09 -12.63 -1.34
CA CYS A 50 1.40 -13.65 -2.13
C CYS A 50 0.55 -14.54 -1.23
N ARG A 51 -0.67 -14.82 -1.66
CA ARG A 51 -1.52 -15.80 -0.99
C ARG A 51 -0.95 -17.19 -1.18
N VAL A 52 -0.94 -18.00 -0.12
CA VAL A 52 -0.58 -19.42 -0.17
C VAL A 52 -1.85 -20.24 0.03
N PRO A 53 -2.33 -20.95 -1.01
CA PRO A 53 -3.57 -21.71 -0.92
C PRO A 53 -3.41 -22.91 0.03
N ASP A 54 -4.47 -23.23 0.78
CA ASP A 54 -4.46 -24.37 1.70
C ASP A 54 -4.38 -25.72 0.99
N ALA A 55 -4.81 -25.77 -0.27
CA ALA A 55 -4.67 -26.95 -1.13
C ALA A 55 -3.21 -27.37 -1.37
N ALA A 56 -2.23 -26.49 -1.12
CA ALA A 56 -0.82 -26.80 -1.35
C ALA A 56 -0.23 -27.82 -0.35
N ASN A 57 -0.95 -28.14 0.73
CA ASN A 57 -0.56 -29.14 1.75
C ASN A 57 0.89 -28.98 2.25
N LEU A 58 1.34 -27.73 2.39
CA LEU A 58 2.67 -27.41 2.89
C LEU A 58 2.78 -27.61 4.40
N SER A 59 3.94 -28.06 4.86
CA SER A 59 4.30 -27.99 6.28
C SER A 59 4.31 -26.55 6.79
N SER A 60 4.16 -26.37 8.09
CA SER A 60 4.19 -25.04 8.73
C SER A 60 5.50 -24.30 8.45
N ALA A 61 6.62 -25.01 8.40
CA ALA A 61 7.92 -24.45 8.06
C ALA A 61 7.93 -23.87 6.63
N TRP A 62 7.53 -24.67 5.63
CA TRP A 62 7.47 -24.19 4.25
C TRP A 62 6.44 -23.09 4.02
N ARG A 63 5.32 -23.10 4.76
CA ARG A 63 4.33 -22.01 4.69
C ARG A 63 4.90 -20.68 5.18
N ASN A 64 5.65 -20.69 6.28
CA ASN A 64 6.28 -19.49 6.83
C ASN A 64 7.44 -18.96 5.96
N HIS A 65 8.14 -19.85 5.25
CA HIS A 65 9.26 -19.50 4.36
C HIS A 65 8.88 -19.46 2.87
N SER A 66 7.58 -19.45 2.56
CA SER A 66 7.08 -19.47 1.17
C SER A 66 7.41 -18.19 0.38
N VAL A 67 7.63 -17.08 1.08
CA VAL A 67 7.95 -15.78 0.50
C VAL A 67 9.40 -15.43 0.85
N PRO A 68 10.25 -15.09 -0.14
CA PRO A 68 11.62 -14.66 0.13
C PRO A 68 11.65 -13.34 0.90
N LEU A 69 12.68 -13.16 1.74
CA LEU A 69 12.98 -11.88 2.36
C LEU A 69 13.79 -11.01 1.40
N GLN A 70 13.45 -9.74 1.32
CA GLN A 70 14.16 -8.72 0.56
C GLN A 70 14.73 -7.68 1.53
N LEU A 71 15.98 -7.27 1.32
CA LEU A 71 16.57 -6.19 2.07
C LEU A 71 16.04 -4.86 1.52
N GLN A 72 15.23 -4.15 2.32
CA GLN A 72 14.71 -2.82 1.99
C GLN A 72 15.11 -1.87 3.12
N ASP A 73 15.86 -0.83 2.79
CA ASP A 73 16.36 0.18 3.75
C ASP A 73 17.07 -0.42 4.98
N GLY A 74 17.84 -1.50 4.78
CA GLY A 74 18.59 -2.17 5.83
C GLY A 74 17.76 -3.07 6.76
N ARG A 75 16.47 -3.28 6.44
CA ARG A 75 15.59 -4.25 7.12
C ARG A 75 15.21 -5.38 6.16
N GLU A 76 15.14 -6.59 6.69
CA GLU A 76 14.61 -7.74 5.93
C GLU A 76 13.09 -7.71 5.98
N VAL A 77 12.46 -7.50 4.82
CA VAL A 77 11.00 -7.47 4.67
C VAL A 77 10.55 -8.56 3.69
N PRO A 78 9.39 -9.20 3.89
CA PRO A 78 8.86 -10.17 2.93
C PRO A 78 8.62 -9.53 1.56
N HIS A 79 9.01 -10.23 0.50
CA HIS A 79 8.79 -9.76 -0.87
C HIS A 79 7.29 -9.73 -1.22
N SER A 80 6.76 -8.57 -1.64
CA SER A 80 5.31 -8.40 -1.78
C SER A 80 4.70 -9.05 -3.03
N CYS A 81 5.44 -9.10 -4.15
CA CYS A 81 4.89 -9.47 -5.47
C CYS A 81 5.33 -10.84 -6.01
N ARG A 82 6.19 -11.56 -5.27
CA ARG A 82 6.80 -12.82 -5.72
C ARG A 82 6.92 -13.77 -4.53
N ARG A 83 6.81 -15.05 -4.83
CA ARG A 83 7.01 -16.16 -3.89
C ARG A 83 7.87 -17.22 -4.53
N TYR A 84 8.37 -18.17 -3.74
CA TYR A 84 8.98 -19.37 -4.31
C TYR A 84 7.94 -20.18 -5.08
N ARG A 85 8.37 -20.85 -6.15
CA ARG A 85 7.50 -21.69 -6.97
C ARG A 85 6.78 -22.73 -6.11
N LEU A 86 5.45 -22.62 -6.03
CA LEU A 86 4.65 -23.41 -5.09
C LEU A 86 4.80 -24.92 -5.32
N ALA A 87 4.87 -25.35 -6.59
CA ALA A 87 5.07 -26.74 -6.97
C ALA A 87 6.42 -27.30 -6.46
N THR A 88 7.47 -26.49 -6.48
CA THR A 88 8.81 -26.88 -6.03
C THR A 88 8.84 -27.06 -4.51
N ILE A 89 8.33 -26.08 -3.76
CA ILE A 89 8.31 -26.15 -2.30
C ILE A 89 7.32 -27.20 -1.78
N ALA A 90 6.24 -27.50 -2.50
CA ALA A 90 5.33 -28.59 -2.19
C ALA A 90 6.00 -29.96 -2.31
N ASN A 91 6.83 -30.16 -3.34
CA ASN A 91 7.61 -31.39 -3.49
C ASN A 91 8.61 -31.55 -2.34
N PHE A 92 9.39 -30.51 -2.02
CA PHE A 92 10.32 -30.57 -0.88
C PHE A 92 9.62 -30.78 0.46
N SER A 93 8.46 -30.16 0.67
CA SER A 93 7.64 -30.38 1.85
C SER A 93 7.12 -31.83 1.93
N ALA A 94 6.75 -32.44 0.80
CA ALA A 94 6.31 -33.84 0.75
C ALA A 94 7.47 -34.82 1.01
N LEU A 95 8.69 -34.45 0.63
CA LEU A 95 9.92 -35.17 0.95
C LEU A 95 10.36 -34.99 2.41
N GLY A 96 9.70 -34.12 3.19
CA GLY A 96 10.02 -33.86 4.58
C GLY A 96 11.29 -33.04 4.79
N LEU A 97 11.77 -32.33 3.77
CA LEU A 97 12.95 -31.47 3.85
C LEU A 97 12.59 -30.13 4.51
N GLU A 98 13.47 -29.60 5.35
CA GLU A 98 13.26 -28.32 6.03
C GLU A 98 13.88 -27.13 5.25
N PRO A 99 13.18 -25.99 5.14
CA PRO A 99 13.70 -24.80 4.47
C PRO A 99 14.93 -24.23 5.22
N GLY A 100 15.99 -23.87 4.48
CA GLY A 100 17.22 -23.27 5.03
C GLY A 100 18.16 -24.25 5.74
N ARG A 101 17.69 -25.46 6.06
CA ARG A 101 18.51 -26.55 6.63
C ARG A 101 18.90 -27.56 5.57
N ASP A 102 17.90 -28.13 4.90
CA ASP A 102 18.09 -29.16 3.87
C ASP A 102 18.02 -28.58 2.45
N VAL A 103 17.35 -27.43 2.30
CA VAL A 103 17.16 -26.75 1.02
C VAL A 103 17.64 -25.31 1.11
N ASP A 104 18.58 -24.94 0.24
CA ASP A 104 19.05 -23.57 0.09
C ASP A 104 17.98 -22.71 -0.62
N LEU A 105 17.39 -21.78 0.15
CA LEU A 105 16.33 -20.90 -0.33
C LEU A 105 16.82 -19.94 -1.43
N GLY A 106 18.11 -19.58 -1.45
CA GLY A 106 18.68 -18.66 -2.44
C GLY A 106 18.71 -19.22 -3.87
N GLN A 107 18.60 -20.55 -4.02
CA GLN A 107 18.61 -21.23 -5.32
C GLN A 107 17.22 -21.54 -5.85
N LEU A 108 16.17 -21.30 -5.06
CA LEU A 108 14.81 -21.59 -5.45
C LEU A 108 14.30 -20.58 -6.47
N GLU A 109 13.60 -21.10 -7.47
CA GLU A 109 12.95 -20.26 -8.48
C GLU A 109 11.78 -19.48 -7.88
N LEU A 110 11.68 -18.22 -8.27
CA LEU A 110 10.59 -17.33 -7.91
C LEU A 110 9.52 -17.31 -8.99
N GLU A 111 8.27 -17.18 -8.56
CA GLU A 111 7.12 -16.97 -9.43
C GLU A 111 6.32 -15.73 -8.98
N SER A 112 5.56 -15.14 -9.89
CA SER A 112 4.55 -14.12 -9.54
C SER A 112 3.43 -14.73 -8.70
N CYS A 113 2.75 -13.92 -7.89
CA CYS A 113 1.58 -14.39 -7.15
C CYS A 113 0.45 -14.77 -8.13
N LEU A 114 0.24 -16.07 -8.36
CA LEU A 114 -0.80 -16.59 -9.25
C LEU A 114 -2.15 -16.82 -8.53
N ASP A 115 -2.09 -17.08 -7.22
CA ASP A 115 -3.26 -17.38 -6.38
C ASP A 115 -3.82 -16.13 -5.67
N GLY A 116 -3.48 -14.94 -6.18
CA GLY A 116 -3.86 -13.66 -5.59
C GLY A 116 -2.97 -13.22 -4.42
N TRP A 117 -3.46 -12.21 -3.70
CA TRP A 117 -2.71 -11.51 -2.65
C TRP A 117 -3.45 -11.54 -1.31
N GLU A 118 -2.67 -11.52 -0.24
CA GLU A 118 -3.16 -11.31 1.11
C GLU A 118 -2.64 -9.96 1.59
N PHE A 119 -3.57 -9.05 1.90
CA PHE A 119 -3.29 -7.67 2.31
C PHE A 119 -3.35 -7.51 3.84
N SER A 120 -2.43 -6.75 4.41
CA SER A 120 -2.47 -6.36 5.82
C SER A 120 -3.66 -5.43 6.09
N ARG A 121 -4.26 -5.59 7.28
CA ARG A 121 -5.38 -4.78 7.77
C ARG A 121 -4.98 -3.84 8.91
N ASP A 122 -3.69 -3.66 9.15
CA ASP A 122 -3.19 -2.89 10.30
C ASP A 122 -3.53 -1.40 10.19
N ILE A 123 -3.48 -0.84 8.97
CA ILE A 123 -3.75 0.57 8.70
C ILE A 123 -5.15 0.77 8.09
N TYR A 124 -5.55 -0.11 7.17
CA TYR A 124 -6.79 -0.01 6.42
C TYR A 124 -7.62 -1.27 6.59
N LEU A 125 -8.92 -1.13 6.90
CA LEU A 125 -9.84 -2.27 6.93
C LEU A 125 -10.10 -2.82 5.51
N SER A 126 -10.34 -1.90 4.57
CA SER A 126 -10.41 -2.17 3.13
C SER A 126 -9.98 -0.93 2.35
N THR A 127 -9.54 -1.18 1.13
CA THR A 127 -9.30 -0.18 0.07
C THR A 127 -9.85 -0.74 -1.24
N ILE A 128 -10.05 0.11 -2.24
CA ILE A 128 -10.48 -0.34 -3.58
C ILE A 128 -9.49 -1.36 -4.17
N VAL A 129 -8.21 -1.25 -3.84
CA VAL A 129 -7.16 -2.21 -4.21
C VAL A 129 -7.46 -3.58 -3.61
N THR A 130 -7.73 -3.63 -2.30
CA THR A 130 -8.05 -4.91 -1.63
C THR A 130 -9.35 -5.52 -2.12
N GLU A 131 -10.34 -4.72 -2.53
CA GLU A 131 -11.62 -5.23 -3.01
C GLU A 131 -11.55 -5.76 -4.44
N THR A 132 -10.70 -5.16 -5.28
CA THR A 132 -10.55 -5.54 -6.70
C THR A 132 -9.51 -6.65 -6.91
N LEU A 133 -8.45 -6.71 -6.11
CA LEU A 133 -7.36 -7.68 -6.25
C LEU A 133 -7.47 -8.89 -5.31
N ALA A 134 -8.41 -8.91 -4.36
CA ALA A 134 -8.66 -10.08 -3.52
C ALA A 134 -9.77 -11.01 -4.05
N LEU A 135 -10.40 -10.66 -5.18
CA LEU A 135 -11.36 -11.47 -5.94
C LEU A 135 -10.64 -12.24 -7.06
#